data_AF-A0A8J7PC69-F1
#
_entry.id   AF-A0A8J7PC69-F1
#
_cell.length_a   1.000
_cell.length_b   1.000
_cell.length_c   1.000
_cell.angle_alpha   90.00
_cell.angle_beta   90.00
_cell.angle_gamma   90.00
#
_symmetry.space_group_name_H-M   'P 1'
#
loop_
_entity.id
_entity.type
_entity.pdbx_description
1 polymer ?
#
loop_
_entity_poly.entity_id
_entity_poly.type
_entity_poly.pdbx_seq_one_letter_code
_entity_poly.pdbx_strand_id
1 'polypeptide(L)'
;MHKAISSRKLFRGAGISTFNKGRQAVVAVYGYKGANFRMDAILAARAIAGSFSGQFLTFAIRYYEPNDSRAYKEVLLTSKDITSLEAGTIKLAEFASSLPVVEVSAYDGAVVCFEKYLLVAEQLISKGSFFEAEQIVDSLGPAPGGIDQSRYTRDMMHLAQGFDSYGDSYRAARILESVVEQRRVSGSLFGDEAELTVDRLIDIYLVEKRFEDAEKLLNEIIAANSSNRAGKSYVNNLERLGVVLLRQGKGADALPKFKEVLELRTANGEGLGRARTLENLGDAHRLVGGKGEALSSYRESKALYDKAVVSPKRHEQIDFQVYSGRVKQIEEKMKHL
;
A
#
# COMPACT_ATOMS: atom_id res chain seq x y z
N MET A 1 -24.92 16.79 10.28
CA MET A 1 -25.46 15.51 9.77
C MET A 1 -26.81 15.18 10.37
N HIS A 2 -26.95 15.03 11.70
CA HIS A 2 -28.24 14.73 12.34
C HIS A 2 -29.43 15.56 11.83
N LYS A 3 -29.31 16.90 11.75
CA LYS A 3 -30.36 17.79 11.23
C LYS A 3 -30.79 17.44 9.78
N ALA A 4 -29.84 17.07 8.93
CA ALA A 4 -30.12 16.69 7.55
C ALA A 4 -31.00 15.43 7.48
N ILE A 5 -30.68 14.43 8.29
CA ILE A 5 -31.46 13.19 8.41
C ILE A 5 -32.86 13.47 8.98
N SER A 6 -32.93 14.21 10.09
CA SER A 6 -34.20 14.51 10.77
C SER A 6 -35.15 15.35 9.92
N SER A 7 -34.62 16.31 9.13
CA SER A 7 -35.43 17.15 8.25
C SER A 7 -36.21 16.36 7.19
N ARG A 8 -35.66 15.22 6.76
CA ARG A 8 -36.29 14.30 5.80
C ARG A 8 -37.15 13.23 6.46
N LYS A 9 -37.32 13.30 7.79
CA LYS A 9 -38.07 12.33 8.61
C LYS A 9 -37.61 10.88 8.37
N LEU A 10 -36.32 10.68 8.12
CA LEU A 10 -35.72 9.35 7.99
C LEU A 10 -35.64 8.68 9.38
N PHE A 11 -35.72 7.35 9.41
CA PHE A 11 -35.65 6.52 10.63
C PHE A 11 -36.65 6.92 11.73
N ARG A 12 -37.92 7.13 11.37
CA ARG A 12 -38.96 7.50 12.36
C ARG A 12 -39.07 6.46 13.47
N GLY A 13 -39.08 6.94 14.72
CA GLY A 13 -39.18 6.08 15.90
C GLY A 13 -37.87 5.39 16.30
N ALA A 14 -36.77 5.64 15.58
CA ALA A 14 -35.44 5.17 15.94
C ALA A 14 -34.62 6.30 16.59
N GLY A 15 -33.72 5.94 17.50
CA GLY A 15 -32.68 6.84 17.99
C GLY A 15 -31.60 7.02 16.92
N ILE A 16 -31.04 8.23 16.78
CA ILE A 16 -30.00 8.49 15.78
C ILE A 16 -28.84 9.24 16.45
N SER A 17 -27.62 8.80 16.19
CA SER A 17 -26.42 9.59 16.44
C SER A 17 -25.59 9.72 15.16
N THR A 18 -24.87 10.83 15.01
CA THR A 18 -24.01 11.07 13.83
C THR A 18 -22.70 11.67 14.26
N PHE A 19 -21.59 11.20 13.69
CA PHE A 19 -20.25 11.75 13.93
C PHE A 19 -19.39 11.69 12.68
N ASN A 20 -18.32 12.49 12.67
CA ASN A 20 -17.38 12.55 11.56
C ASN A 20 -16.13 11.73 11.88
N LYS A 21 -15.68 10.89 10.95
CA LYS A 21 -14.38 10.22 10.96
C LYS A 21 -13.62 10.63 9.70
N GLY A 22 -12.87 11.73 9.76
CA GLY A 22 -12.14 12.26 8.60
C GLY A 22 -13.07 12.78 7.49
N ARG A 23 -13.15 12.02 6.38
CA ARG A 23 -14.08 12.26 5.26
C ARG A 23 -15.21 11.23 5.18
N GLN A 24 -15.42 10.47 6.25
CA GLN A 24 -16.52 9.53 6.39
C GLN A 24 -17.60 10.10 7.33
N ALA A 25 -18.84 10.12 6.86
CA ALA A 25 -20.01 10.38 7.68
C ALA A 25 -20.50 9.08 8.31
N VAL A 26 -20.52 9.00 9.64
CA VAL A 26 -21.05 7.82 10.35
C VAL A 26 -22.41 8.16 10.94
N VAL A 27 -23.39 7.29 10.70
CA VAL A 27 -24.75 7.37 11.23
C VAL A 27 -25.05 6.09 11.97
N ALA A 28 -25.29 6.19 13.28
CA ALA A 28 -25.78 5.08 14.08
C ALA A 28 -27.28 5.22 14.32
N VAL A 29 -28.01 4.17 14.00
CA VAL A 29 -29.47 4.07 14.09
C VAL A 29 -29.82 2.99 15.11
N TYR A 30 -30.53 3.37 16.17
CA TYR A 30 -30.89 2.50 17.29
C TYR A 30 -32.38 2.17 17.24
N GLY A 31 -32.74 0.88 17.37
CA GLY A 31 -34.15 0.47 17.33
C GLY A 31 -34.73 0.53 15.91
N TYR A 32 -33.92 0.30 14.89
CA TYR A 32 -34.38 0.29 13.50
C TYR A 32 -35.33 -0.88 13.25
N LYS A 33 -36.52 -0.60 12.69
CA LYS A 33 -37.58 -1.59 12.41
C LYS A 33 -37.94 -1.69 10.91
N GLY A 34 -37.19 -1.01 10.04
CA GLY A 34 -37.47 -1.02 8.60
C GLY A 34 -37.01 -2.31 7.94
N ALA A 35 -37.71 -2.74 6.88
CA ALA A 35 -37.32 -3.92 6.11
C ALA A 35 -36.25 -3.62 5.03
N ASN A 36 -36.09 -2.34 4.65
CA ASN A 36 -35.29 -1.92 3.50
C ASN A 36 -34.05 -1.11 3.91
N PHE A 37 -33.25 -1.66 4.85
CA PHE A 37 -32.10 -0.96 5.44
C PHE A 37 -31.10 -0.41 4.41
N ARG A 38 -30.85 -1.14 3.31
CA ARG A 38 -29.96 -0.65 2.23
C ARG A 38 -30.53 0.58 1.51
N MET A 39 -31.85 0.61 1.27
CA MET A 39 -32.51 1.77 0.67
C MET A 39 -32.50 2.98 1.61
N ASP A 40 -32.78 2.75 2.88
CA ASP A 40 -32.76 3.83 3.87
C ASP A 40 -31.33 4.37 4.07
N ALA A 41 -30.30 3.53 3.92
CA ALA A 41 -28.91 3.95 3.95
C ALA A 41 -28.57 4.88 2.78
N ILE A 42 -29.05 4.56 1.57
CA ILE A 42 -28.91 5.43 0.38
C ILE A 42 -29.59 6.78 0.61
N LEU A 43 -30.81 6.78 1.16
CA LEU A 43 -31.54 8.01 1.44
C LEU A 43 -30.84 8.87 2.50
N ALA A 44 -30.28 8.26 3.54
CA ALA A 44 -29.49 8.94 4.55
C ALA A 44 -28.21 9.54 3.94
N ALA A 45 -27.47 8.77 3.14
CA ALA A 45 -26.28 9.22 2.45
C ALA A 45 -26.59 10.40 1.51
N ARG A 46 -27.65 10.34 0.70
CA ARG A 46 -28.13 11.45 -0.13
C ARG A 46 -28.46 12.70 0.67
N ALA A 47 -29.16 12.54 1.79
CA ALA A 47 -29.53 13.65 2.66
C ALA A 47 -28.28 14.37 3.20
N ILE A 48 -27.27 13.61 3.61
CA ILE A 48 -26.01 14.15 4.12
C ILE A 48 -25.21 14.78 2.98
N ALA A 49 -24.99 14.07 1.87
CA ALA A 49 -24.25 14.55 0.72
C ALA A 49 -24.79 15.89 0.19
N GLY A 50 -26.12 16.00 0.04
CA GLY A 50 -26.76 17.25 -0.41
C GLY A 50 -26.65 18.40 0.60
N SER A 51 -26.56 18.10 1.90
CA SER A 51 -26.43 19.14 2.95
C SER A 51 -24.98 19.53 3.23
N PHE A 52 -24.03 18.66 2.87
CA PHE A 52 -22.60 18.78 3.16
C PHE A 52 -21.79 18.45 1.90
N SER A 53 -22.09 19.16 0.82
CA SER A 53 -21.51 18.89 -0.50
C SER A 53 -19.99 18.94 -0.49
N GLY A 54 -19.35 17.92 -1.04
CA GLY A 54 -17.89 17.79 -1.11
C GLY A 54 -17.20 17.46 0.23
N GLN A 55 -17.91 17.49 1.36
CA GLN A 55 -17.29 17.24 2.66
C GLN A 55 -16.96 15.76 2.87
N PHE A 56 -17.92 14.87 2.56
CA PHE A 56 -17.81 13.43 2.80
C PHE A 56 -17.58 12.67 1.49
N LEU A 57 -16.59 11.78 1.49
CA LEU A 57 -16.36 10.83 0.40
C LEU A 57 -17.14 9.54 0.61
N THR A 58 -17.46 9.20 1.85
CA THR A 58 -18.14 7.96 2.23
C THR A 58 -19.12 8.13 3.37
N PHE A 59 -20.01 7.13 3.47
CA PHE A 59 -21.08 7.05 4.44
C PHE A 59 -21.10 5.65 5.04
N ALA A 60 -21.08 5.57 6.36
CA ALA A 60 -21.27 4.34 7.13
C ALA A 60 -22.60 4.45 7.89
N ILE A 61 -23.59 3.66 7.49
CA ILE A 61 -24.92 3.66 8.11
C ILE A 61 -25.08 2.36 8.90
N ARG A 62 -25.01 2.49 10.22
CA ARG A 62 -25.05 1.40 11.18
C ARG A 62 -26.42 1.25 11.79
N TYR A 63 -27.01 0.09 11.62
CA TYR A 63 -28.31 -0.30 12.16
C TYR A 63 -28.10 -1.24 13.33
N TYR A 64 -28.28 -0.76 14.55
CA TYR A 64 -28.24 -1.58 15.75
C TYR A 64 -29.54 -2.37 15.90
N GLU A 65 -29.39 -3.64 16.30
CA GLU A 65 -30.53 -4.49 16.59
C GLU A 65 -31.36 -3.89 17.74
N PRO A 66 -32.71 -3.90 17.68
CA PRO A 66 -33.55 -3.20 18.65
C PRO A 66 -33.33 -3.56 20.13
N ASN A 67 -32.87 -4.78 20.39
CA ASN A 67 -32.67 -5.31 21.74
C ASN A 67 -31.20 -5.64 22.05
N ASP A 68 -30.26 -5.37 21.13
CA ASP A 68 -28.83 -5.60 21.39
C ASP A 68 -27.96 -4.52 20.71
N SER A 69 -27.40 -3.63 21.52
CA SER A 69 -26.53 -2.55 21.05
C SER A 69 -25.13 -3.02 20.63
N ARG A 70 -24.82 -4.30 20.72
CA ARG A 70 -23.56 -4.89 20.24
C ARG A 70 -23.72 -5.56 18.88
N ALA A 71 -24.95 -5.92 18.49
CA ALA A 71 -25.25 -6.45 17.17
C ALA A 71 -25.68 -5.33 16.23
N TYR A 72 -25.14 -5.32 15.02
CA TYR A 72 -25.52 -4.34 14.02
C TYR A 72 -25.24 -4.78 12.59
N LYS A 73 -25.94 -4.15 11.64
CA LYS A 73 -25.61 -4.18 10.22
C LYS A 73 -25.08 -2.82 9.82
N GLU A 74 -23.92 -2.77 9.19
CA GLU A 74 -23.37 -1.52 8.64
C GLU A 74 -23.37 -1.58 7.12
N VAL A 75 -24.03 -0.60 6.51
CA VAL A 75 -24.03 -0.38 5.07
C VAL A 75 -23.03 0.72 4.74
N LEU A 76 -22.14 0.43 3.81
CA LEU A 76 -21.11 1.37 3.38
C LEU A 76 -21.37 1.86 1.96
N LEU A 77 -21.30 3.17 1.76
CA LEU A 77 -21.59 3.83 0.49
C LEU A 77 -20.53 4.88 0.18
N THR A 78 -20.32 5.17 -1.10
CA THR A 78 -19.47 6.28 -1.53
C THR A 78 -20.29 7.44 -2.09
N SER A 79 -19.72 8.64 -2.02
CA SER A 79 -20.24 9.82 -2.70
C SER A 79 -20.32 9.63 -4.22
N LYS A 80 -19.39 8.88 -4.82
CA LYS A 80 -19.40 8.51 -6.24
C LYS A 80 -20.65 7.71 -6.60
N ASP A 81 -21.05 6.79 -5.73
CA ASP A 81 -22.27 6.02 -5.94
C ASP A 81 -23.52 6.91 -5.91
N ILE A 82 -23.56 7.86 -4.96
CA ILE A 82 -24.67 8.81 -4.86
C ILE A 82 -24.77 9.65 -6.12
N THR A 83 -23.66 10.20 -6.60
CA THR A 83 -23.60 10.96 -7.85
C THR A 83 -24.04 10.12 -9.05
N SER A 84 -23.62 8.86 -9.14
CA SER A 84 -23.99 7.94 -10.22
C SER A 84 -25.49 7.64 -10.22
N LEU A 85 -26.07 7.45 -9.04
CA LEU A 85 -27.51 7.27 -8.89
C LEU A 85 -28.31 8.54 -9.26
N GLU A 86 -27.82 9.73 -8.91
CA GLU A 86 -28.45 11.01 -9.26
C GLU A 86 -28.39 11.30 -10.75
N ALA A 87 -27.28 10.92 -11.40
CA ALA A 87 -27.13 10.96 -12.85
C ALA A 87 -27.95 9.88 -13.59
N GLY A 88 -28.55 8.93 -12.87
CA GLY A 88 -29.33 7.83 -13.45
C GLY A 88 -28.49 6.76 -14.16
N THR A 89 -27.17 6.74 -13.94
CA THR A 89 -26.26 5.76 -14.57
C THR A 89 -26.35 4.37 -13.94
N ILE A 90 -26.85 4.29 -12.70
CA ILE A 90 -27.10 3.04 -12.00
C ILE A 90 -28.55 3.02 -11.51
N LYS A 91 -29.23 1.88 -11.64
CA LYS A 91 -30.60 1.71 -11.13
C LYS A 91 -30.59 1.57 -9.60
N LEU A 92 -31.51 2.26 -8.94
CA LEU A 92 -31.57 2.30 -7.47
C LEU A 92 -31.70 0.91 -6.82
N ALA A 93 -32.54 0.02 -7.37
CA ALA A 93 -32.73 -1.32 -6.82
C ALA A 93 -31.51 -2.22 -7.00
N GLU A 94 -30.85 -2.15 -8.16
CA GLU A 94 -29.63 -2.89 -8.46
C GLU A 94 -28.49 -2.44 -7.54
N PHE A 95 -28.31 -1.12 -7.42
CA PHE A 95 -27.33 -0.54 -6.52
C PHE A 95 -27.58 -0.91 -5.06
N ALA A 96 -28.84 -0.82 -4.61
CA ALA A 96 -29.19 -1.21 -3.26
C ALA A 96 -28.82 -2.67 -2.99
N SER A 97 -29.03 -3.59 -3.93
CA SER A 97 -28.63 -4.99 -3.76
C SER A 97 -27.12 -5.22 -3.81
N SER A 98 -26.35 -4.37 -4.49
CA SER A 98 -24.89 -4.50 -4.58
C SER A 98 -24.13 -3.90 -3.40
N LEU A 99 -24.80 -3.11 -2.55
CA LEU A 99 -24.14 -2.40 -1.46
C LEU A 99 -23.45 -3.36 -0.47
N PRO A 100 -22.17 -3.10 -0.12
CA PRO A 100 -21.46 -3.86 0.88
C PRO A 100 -22.16 -3.72 2.24
N VAL A 101 -22.30 -4.85 2.94
CA VAL A 101 -22.87 -4.91 4.28
C VAL A 101 -21.95 -5.72 5.17
N VAL A 102 -21.61 -5.13 6.31
CA VAL A 102 -20.94 -5.85 7.39
C VAL A 102 -21.97 -6.18 8.46
N GLU A 103 -22.10 -7.46 8.82
CA GLU A 103 -23.02 -7.92 9.86
C GLU A 103 -22.24 -8.36 11.09
N VAL A 104 -22.35 -7.61 12.18
CA VAL A 104 -21.70 -7.87 13.47
C VAL A 104 -22.72 -8.44 14.44
N SER A 105 -22.37 -9.57 15.06
CA SER A 105 -23.15 -10.21 16.11
C SER A 105 -22.74 -9.69 17.49
N ALA A 106 -23.63 -9.80 18.46
CA ALA A 106 -23.38 -9.38 19.83
C ALA A 106 -22.25 -10.15 20.53
N TYR A 107 -21.87 -11.31 19.99
CA TYR A 107 -20.84 -12.19 20.52
C TYR A 107 -19.51 -12.07 19.75
N ASP A 108 -19.46 -11.25 18.71
CA ASP A 108 -18.24 -11.06 17.94
C ASP A 108 -17.22 -10.26 18.76
N GLY A 109 -16.09 -10.88 19.05
CA GLY A 109 -14.93 -10.19 19.61
C GLY A 109 -14.30 -9.23 18.60
N ALA A 110 -13.36 -8.39 19.06
CA ALA A 110 -12.70 -7.39 18.21
C ALA A 110 -12.04 -8.01 16.95
N VAL A 111 -11.41 -9.18 17.08
CA VAL A 111 -10.81 -9.92 15.95
C VAL A 111 -11.87 -10.34 14.93
N VAL A 112 -12.98 -10.94 15.38
CA VAL A 112 -14.05 -11.40 14.48
C VAL A 112 -14.70 -10.21 13.76
N CYS A 113 -14.96 -9.12 14.47
CA CYS A 113 -15.41 -7.87 13.87
C CYS A 113 -14.43 -7.41 12.78
N PHE A 114 -13.14 -7.33 13.10
CA PHE A 114 -12.12 -6.91 12.14
C PHE A 114 -12.09 -7.79 10.89
N GLU A 115 -12.08 -9.12 11.04
CA GLU A 115 -12.07 -10.09 9.93
C GLU A 115 -13.31 -9.98 9.04
N LYS A 116 -14.48 -9.63 9.60
CA LYS A 116 -15.71 -9.44 8.82
C LYS A 116 -15.65 -8.21 7.93
N TYR A 117 -15.13 -7.10 8.43
CA TYR A 117 -14.87 -5.91 7.62
C TYR A 117 -13.80 -6.19 6.57
N LEU A 118 -12.69 -6.85 6.95
CA LEU A 118 -11.62 -7.20 6.02
C LEU A 118 -12.14 -8.09 4.87
N LEU A 119 -13.02 -9.05 5.15
CA LEU A 119 -13.66 -9.88 4.13
C LEU A 119 -14.45 -9.05 3.11
N VAL A 120 -15.18 -8.02 3.56
CA VAL A 120 -15.91 -7.14 2.63
C VAL A 120 -14.95 -6.26 1.82
N ALA A 121 -13.85 -5.78 2.43
CA ALA A 121 -12.80 -5.07 1.71
C ALA A 121 -12.17 -5.96 0.62
N GLU A 122 -11.84 -7.21 0.93
CA GLU A 122 -11.31 -8.20 -0.02
C GLU A 122 -12.24 -8.42 -1.22
N GLN A 123 -13.54 -8.54 -0.97
CA GLN A 123 -14.55 -8.64 -2.04
C GLN A 123 -14.62 -7.39 -2.92
N LEU A 124 -14.39 -6.20 -2.37
CA LEU A 124 -14.36 -4.96 -3.14
C LEU A 124 -13.05 -4.83 -3.94
N ILE A 125 -11.91 -5.19 -3.35
CA ILE A 125 -10.60 -5.25 -4.01
C ILE A 125 -10.65 -6.16 -5.24
N SER A 126 -11.20 -7.36 -5.10
CA SER A 126 -11.35 -8.32 -6.22
C SER A 126 -12.26 -7.82 -7.35
N LYS A 127 -13.17 -6.88 -7.08
CA LYS A 127 -14.02 -6.23 -8.09
C LYS A 127 -13.39 -4.96 -8.68
N GLY A 128 -12.22 -4.56 -8.20
CA GLY A 128 -11.56 -3.30 -8.58
C GLY A 128 -12.17 -2.04 -7.93
N SER A 129 -13.04 -2.22 -6.92
CA SER A 129 -13.67 -1.15 -6.14
C SER A 129 -12.74 -0.68 -5.01
N PHE A 130 -11.56 -0.16 -5.38
CA PHE A 130 -10.49 0.17 -4.44
C PHE A 130 -10.85 1.33 -3.50
N PHE A 131 -11.61 2.32 -3.99
CA PHE A 131 -12.07 3.43 -3.15
C PHE A 131 -13.05 2.95 -2.08
N GLU A 132 -13.99 2.07 -2.43
CA GLU A 132 -14.92 1.47 -1.49
C GLU A 132 -14.18 0.58 -0.48
N ALA A 133 -13.21 -0.21 -0.95
CA ALA A 133 -12.39 -1.09 -0.11
C ALA A 133 -11.54 -0.30 0.91
N GLU A 134 -10.86 0.76 0.48
CA GLU A 134 -10.09 1.64 1.37
C GLU A 134 -10.94 2.18 2.51
N GLN A 135 -12.20 2.45 2.26
CA GLN A 135 -13.09 3.08 3.22
C GLN A 135 -13.59 2.07 4.26
N ILE A 136 -13.75 0.82 3.86
CA ILE A 136 -13.94 -0.30 4.78
C ILE A 136 -12.71 -0.44 5.67
N VAL A 137 -11.51 -0.39 5.08
CA VAL A 137 -10.25 -0.48 5.82
C VAL A 137 -10.06 0.68 6.80
N ASP A 138 -10.30 1.92 6.38
CA ASP A 138 -10.24 3.11 7.24
C ASP A 138 -11.24 3.00 8.42
N SER A 139 -12.34 2.25 8.23
CA SER A 139 -13.35 2.01 9.28
C SER A 139 -12.86 1.06 10.37
N LEU A 140 -11.95 0.12 10.05
CA LEU A 140 -11.45 -0.93 10.95
C LEU A 140 -10.71 -0.38 12.19
N GLY A 141 -10.01 0.75 12.04
CA GLY A 141 -9.01 1.15 13.04
C GLY A 141 -7.78 0.24 13.02
N PRO A 142 -6.92 0.30 14.06
CA PRO A 142 -5.71 -0.53 14.12
C PRO A 142 -6.07 -2.01 14.16
N ALA A 143 -5.31 -2.83 13.44
CA ALA A 143 -5.40 -4.28 13.49
C ALA A 143 -5.23 -4.80 14.93
N PRO A 144 -6.24 -5.49 15.51
CA PRO A 144 -6.11 -6.06 16.85
C PRO A 144 -5.12 -7.22 16.85
N GLY A 145 -4.54 -7.53 18.02
CA GLY A 145 -3.73 -8.74 18.18
C GLY A 145 -4.55 -10.01 17.92
N GLY A 146 -3.94 -11.01 17.29
CA GLY A 146 -4.58 -12.31 17.02
C GLY A 146 -5.33 -12.42 15.69
N ILE A 147 -5.30 -11.40 14.83
CA ILE A 147 -5.75 -11.52 13.43
C ILE A 147 -4.80 -12.36 12.59
N ASP A 148 -5.26 -12.82 11.43
CA ASP A 148 -4.38 -13.37 10.41
C ASP A 148 -3.58 -12.23 9.74
N GLN A 149 -2.35 -12.02 10.25
CA GLN A 149 -1.46 -10.96 9.78
C GLN A 149 -1.05 -11.13 8.32
N SER A 150 -0.93 -12.37 7.86
CA SER A 150 -0.56 -12.68 6.47
C SER A 150 -1.72 -12.32 5.55
N ARG A 151 -2.97 -12.65 5.93
CA ARG A 151 -4.18 -12.22 5.20
C ARG A 151 -4.30 -10.70 5.15
N TYR A 152 -4.20 -10.02 6.29
CA TYR A 152 -4.28 -8.55 6.35
C TYR A 152 -3.21 -7.88 5.48
N THR A 153 -1.96 -8.33 5.58
CA THR A 153 -0.86 -7.82 4.75
C THR A 153 -1.16 -8.00 3.28
N ARG A 154 -1.54 -9.20 2.85
CA ARG A 154 -1.85 -9.52 1.46
C ARG A 154 -2.96 -8.63 0.91
N ASP A 155 -4.05 -8.48 1.65
CA ASP A 155 -5.20 -7.69 1.21
C ASP A 155 -4.84 -6.20 1.10
N MET A 156 -4.05 -5.67 2.05
CA MET A 156 -3.56 -4.29 1.99
C MET A 156 -2.56 -4.08 0.86
N MET A 157 -1.69 -5.05 0.58
CA MET A 157 -0.80 -5.00 -0.57
C MET A 157 -1.58 -4.99 -1.89
N HIS A 158 -2.64 -5.80 -2.02
CA HIS A 158 -3.50 -5.77 -3.20
C HIS A 158 -4.25 -4.44 -3.34
N LEU A 159 -4.75 -3.87 -2.25
CA LEU A 159 -5.40 -2.57 -2.25
C LEU A 159 -4.43 -1.46 -2.68
N ALA A 160 -3.23 -1.44 -2.12
CA ALA A 160 -2.17 -0.50 -2.49
C ALA A 160 -1.76 -0.66 -3.96
N GLN A 161 -1.61 -1.91 -4.44
CA GLN A 161 -1.35 -2.20 -5.85
C GLN A 161 -2.46 -1.68 -6.76
N GLY A 162 -3.72 -1.81 -6.33
CA GLY A 162 -4.87 -1.22 -6.99
C GLY A 162 -4.69 0.27 -7.21
N PHE A 163 -4.50 1.04 -6.13
CA PHE A 163 -4.31 2.49 -6.21
C PHE A 163 -3.09 2.90 -7.04
N ASP A 164 -1.96 2.23 -6.88
CA ASP A 164 -0.76 2.52 -7.67
C ASP A 164 -1.01 2.32 -9.18
N SER A 165 -1.79 1.30 -9.54
CA SER A 165 -2.18 1.05 -10.94
C SER A 165 -3.12 2.11 -11.51
N TYR A 166 -3.85 2.84 -10.67
CA TYR A 166 -4.62 4.05 -11.05
C TYR A 166 -3.78 5.33 -11.04
N GLY A 167 -2.51 5.25 -10.68
CA GLY A 167 -1.62 6.41 -10.53
C GLY A 167 -1.82 7.18 -9.22
N ASP A 168 -2.50 6.61 -8.23
CA ASP A 168 -2.65 7.18 -6.88
C ASP A 168 -1.63 6.54 -5.91
N SER A 169 -0.35 6.73 -6.23
CA SER A 169 0.76 6.20 -5.44
C SER A 169 0.81 6.78 -4.02
N TYR A 170 0.22 7.96 -3.80
CA TYR A 170 0.07 8.54 -2.46
C TYR A 170 -0.82 7.69 -1.55
N ARG A 171 -2.01 7.27 -2.02
CA ARG A 171 -2.87 6.36 -1.24
C ARG A 171 -2.22 5.00 -1.06
N ALA A 172 -1.57 4.49 -2.11
CA ALA A 172 -0.83 3.23 -2.03
C ALA A 172 0.24 3.28 -0.92
N ALA A 173 1.02 4.37 -0.84
CA ALA A 173 1.99 4.58 0.23
C ALA A 173 1.33 4.57 1.61
N ARG A 174 0.25 5.34 1.79
CA ARG A 174 -0.47 5.45 3.07
C ARG A 174 -0.99 4.10 3.58
N ILE A 175 -1.50 3.26 2.68
CA ILE A 175 -1.96 1.91 3.03
C ILE A 175 -0.79 1.05 3.50
N LEU A 176 0.32 1.03 2.77
CA LEU A 176 1.49 0.23 3.13
C LEU A 176 2.20 0.76 4.38
N GLU A 177 2.19 2.06 4.63
CA GLU A 177 2.65 2.67 5.89
C GLU A 177 1.87 2.11 7.08
N SER A 178 0.54 1.93 6.95
CA SER A 178 -0.26 1.34 8.03
C SER A 178 0.13 -0.12 8.31
N VAL A 179 0.48 -0.89 7.26
CA VAL A 179 0.97 -2.26 7.40
C VAL A 179 2.35 -2.30 8.05
N VAL A 180 3.26 -1.41 7.65
CA VAL A 180 4.60 -1.28 8.23
C VAL A 180 4.52 -0.88 9.70
N GLU A 181 3.67 0.08 10.06
CA GLU A 181 3.47 0.48 11.46
C GLU A 181 2.89 -0.67 12.30
N GLN A 182 1.90 -1.39 11.76
CA GLN A 182 1.35 -2.57 12.42
C GLN A 182 2.46 -3.61 12.68
N ARG A 183 3.28 -3.90 11.65
CA ARG A 183 4.40 -4.85 11.75
C ARG A 183 5.46 -4.39 12.75
N ARG A 184 5.71 -3.08 12.84
CA ARG A 184 6.58 -2.47 13.84
C ARG A 184 6.07 -2.75 15.25
N VAL A 185 4.78 -2.54 15.49
CA VAL A 185 4.13 -2.79 16.79
C VAL A 185 4.12 -4.28 17.16
N SER A 186 3.90 -5.19 16.20
CA SER A 186 3.93 -6.63 16.44
C SER A 186 5.32 -7.25 16.46
N GLY A 187 6.38 -6.47 16.21
CA GLY A 187 7.75 -6.99 16.12
C GLY A 187 8.01 -7.88 14.90
N SER A 188 7.16 -7.79 13.87
CA SER A 188 7.20 -8.59 12.64
C SER A 188 7.57 -7.76 11.40
N LEU A 189 8.31 -6.68 11.61
CA LEU A 189 8.86 -5.81 10.55
C LEU A 189 10.04 -6.46 9.81
N PHE A 190 10.59 -7.55 10.33
CA PHE A 190 11.74 -8.24 9.78
C PHE A 190 11.36 -9.67 9.35
N GLY A 191 11.93 -10.13 8.23
CA GLY A 191 11.66 -11.45 7.63
C GLY A 191 11.04 -11.35 6.23
N ASP A 192 10.96 -12.50 5.54
CA ASP A 192 10.61 -12.58 4.12
C ASP A 192 9.23 -11.98 3.80
N GLU A 193 8.22 -12.18 4.66
CA GLU A 193 6.89 -11.60 4.48
C GLU A 193 6.88 -10.07 4.60
N ALA A 194 7.72 -9.51 5.48
CA ALA A 194 7.84 -8.08 5.66
C ALA A 194 8.63 -7.43 4.52
N GLU A 195 9.63 -8.14 3.97
CA GLU A 195 10.48 -7.67 2.88
C GLU A 195 9.66 -7.22 1.67
N LEU A 196 8.63 -7.97 1.27
CA LEU A 196 7.77 -7.59 0.15
C LEU A 196 6.99 -6.29 0.38
N THR A 197 6.48 -6.09 1.60
CA THR A 197 5.73 -4.87 1.94
C THR A 197 6.65 -3.66 1.98
N VAL A 198 7.81 -3.81 2.63
CA VAL A 198 8.84 -2.78 2.70
C VAL A 198 9.32 -2.41 1.30
N ASP A 199 9.70 -3.41 0.50
CA ASP A 199 10.19 -3.21 -0.86
C ASP A 199 9.20 -2.40 -1.69
N ARG A 200 7.91 -2.76 -1.61
CA ARG A 200 6.86 -2.05 -2.32
C ARG A 200 6.71 -0.61 -1.86
N LEU A 201 6.76 -0.36 -0.56
CA LEU A 201 6.68 0.98 0.01
C LEU A 201 7.89 1.84 -0.39
N ILE A 202 9.10 1.27 -0.36
CA ILE A 202 10.32 1.95 -0.81
C ILE A 202 10.24 2.32 -2.29
N ASP A 203 9.75 1.41 -3.15
CA ASP A 203 9.57 1.70 -4.58
C ASP A 203 8.60 2.87 -4.79
N ILE A 204 7.49 2.91 -4.04
CA ILE A 204 6.53 4.01 -4.09
C ILE A 204 7.16 5.32 -3.58
N TYR A 205 7.90 5.29 -2.48
CA TYR A 205 8.62 6.48 -1.99
C TYR A 205 9.60 7.03 -3.02
N LEU A 206 10.29 6.17 -3.77
CA LEU A 206 11.19 6.60 -4.84
C LEU A 206 10.44 7.30 -5.98
N VAL A 207 9.26 6.78 -6.38
CA VAL A 207 8.39 7.39 -7.40
C VAL A 207 7.88 8.76 -6.95
N GLU A 208 7.40 8.83 -5.71
CA GLU A 208 6.86 10.05 -5.09
C GLU A 208 7.95 11.03 -4.61
N LYS A 209 9.23 10.71 -4.83
CA LYS A 209 10.40 11.48 -4.38
C LYS A 209 10.44 11.72 -2.87
N ARG A 210 9.82 10.85 -2.09
CA ARG A 210 9.83 10.82 -0.62
C ARG A 210 11.09 10.14 -0.10
N PHE A 211 12.25 10.67 -0.49
CA PHE A 211 13.53 10.00 -0.28
C PHE A 211 13.91 9.90 1.21
N GLU A 212 13.55 10.90 2.01
CA GLU A 212 13.81 10.91 3.45
C GLU A 212 13.02 9.81 4.18
N ASP A 213 11.80 9.52 3.74
CA ASP A 213 10.99 8.44 4.30
C ASP A 213 11.57 7.06 3.95
N ALA A 214 12.05 6.91 2.70
CA ALA A 214 12.74 5.71 2.27
C ALA A 214 14.05 5.48 3.03
N GLU A 215 14.85 6.54 3.19
CA GLU A 215 16.13 6.50 3.92
C GLU A 215 15.92 6.10 5.40
N LYS A 216 14.91 6.68 6.07
CA LYS A 216 14.58 6.31 7.46
C LYS A 216 14.20 4.85 7.60
N LEU A 217 13.28 4.37 6.76
CA LEU A 217 12.79 2.99 6.81
C LEU A 217 13.92 1.98 6.51
N LEU A 218 14.76 2.26 5.51
CA LEU A 218 15.89 1.39 5.19
C LEU A 218 16.92 1.35 6.31
N ASN A 219 17.24 2.48 6.94
CA ASN A 219 18.18 2.51 8.07
C ASN A 219 17.66 1.71 9.28
N GLU A 220 16.35 1.80 9.58
CA GLU A 220 15.71 0.98 10.62
C GLU A 220 15.90 -0.53 10.35
N ILE A 221 15.64 -0.96 9.11
CA ILE A 221 15.72 -2.37 8.71
C ILE A 221 17.17 -2.88 8.66
N ILE A 222 18.09 -2.06 8.18
CA ILE A 222 19.53 -2.40 8.13
C ILE A 222 20.08 -2.54 9.56
N ALA A 223 19.71 -1.63 10.47
CA ALA A 223 20.16 -1.68 11.86
C ALA A 223 19.71 -2.99 12.55
N ALA A 224 18.47 -3.41 12.32
CA ALA A 224 17.93 -4.66 12.87
C ALA A 224 18.63 -5.91 12.31
N ASN A 225 19.08 -5.87 11.06
CA ASN A 225 19.76 -7.00 10.40
C ASN A 225 21.30 -6.94 10.50
N SER A 226 21.85 -6.04 11.31
CA SER A 226 23.30 -5.79 11.37
C SER A 226 24.14 -6.95 11.91
N SER A 227 23.52 -7.94 12.57
CA SER A 227 24.15 -9.18 13.04
C SER A 227 24.38 -10.21 11.93
N ASN A 228 23.64 -10.14 10.81
CA ASN A 228 23.79 -11.02 9.66
C ASN A 228 24.01 -10.23 8.36
N ARG A 229 25.17 -9.55 8.28
CA ARG A 229 25.50 -8.68 7.14
C ARG A 229 25.67 -9.41 5.81
N ALA A 230 25.98 -10.71 5.85
CA ALA A 230 26.05 -11.54 4.64
C ALA A 230 24.67 -11.98 4.13
N GLY A 231 23.62 -11.81 4.95
CA GLY A 231 22.26 -12.19 4.61
C GLY A 231 21.69 -11.37 3.45
N LYS A 232 20.93 -12.03 2.58
CA LYS A 232 20.30 -11.43 1.38
C LYS A 232 19.52 -10.15 1.71
N SER A 233 18.75 -10.14 2.80
CA SER A 233 17.97 -8.97 3.23
C SER A 233 18.86 -7.77 3.54
N TYR A 234 19.97 -7.95 4.26
CA TYR A 234 20.91 -6.85 4.55
C TYR A 234 21.52 -6.28 3.26
N VAL A 235 22.03 -7.16 2.39
CA VAL A 235 22.66 -6.78 1.12
C VAL A 235 21.69 -6.00 0.22
N ASN A 236 20.45 -6.47 0.09
CA ASN A 236 19.43 -5.82 -0.74
C ASN A 236 19.02 -4.45 -0.18
N ASN A 237 18.75 -4.36 1.12
CA ASN A 237 18.37 -3.09 1.75
C ASN A 237 19.51 -2.07 1.73
N LEU A 238 20.76 -2.51 1.89
CA LEU A 238 21.94 -1.66 1.78
C LEU A 238 22.11 -1.10 0.35
N GLU A 239 21.87 -1.92 -0.67
CA GLU A 239 21.86 -1.46 -2.06
C GLU A 239 20.74 -0.45 -2.32
N ARG A 240 19.52 -0.72 -1.84
CA ARG A 240 18.37 0.20 -1.94
C ARG A 240 18.68 1.54 -1.27
N LEU A 241 19.30 1.52 -0.08
CA LEU A 241 19.75 2.74 0.60
C LEU A 241 20.73 3.55 -0.27
N GLY A 242 21.71 2.89 -0.89
CA GLY A 242 22.61 3.53 -1.84
C GLY A 242 21.86 4.19 -3.00
N VAL A 243 20.84 3.52 -3.55
CA VAL A 243 20.01 4.08 -4.64
C VAL A 243 19.20 5.30 -4.16
N VAL A 244 18.62 5.26 -2.95
CA VAL A 244 17.93 6.41 -2.35
C VAL A 244 18.87 7.61 -2.21
N LEU A 245 20.09 7.38 -1.68
CA LEU A 245 21.10 8.42 -1.55
C LEU A 245 21.50 9.02 -2.91
N LEU A 246 21.63 8.20 -3.96
CA LEU A 246 21.86 8.71 -5.32
C LEU A 246 20.72 9.60 -5.81
N ARG A 247 19.47 9.22 -5.55
CA ARG A 247 18.28 10.00 -5.95
C ARG A 247 18.17 11.32 -5.18
N GLN A 248 18.71 11.39 -3.97
CA GLN A 248 18.88 12.63 -3.20
C GLN A 248 20.08 13.48 -3.66
N GLY A 249 20.89 13.02 -4.61
CA GLY A 249 22.12 13.71 -5.02
C GLY A 249 23.32 13.47 -4.08
N LYS A 250 23.19 12.60 -3.08
CA LYS A 250 24.23 12.27 -2.08
C LYS A 250 25.16 11.15 -2.59
N GLY A 251 25.83 11.39 -3.71
CA GLY A 251 26.72 10.40 -4.34
C GLY A 251 27.87 9.94 -3.43
N ALA A 252 28.43 10.86 -2.64
CA ALA A 252 29.52 10.56 -1.71
C ALA A 252 29.09 9.58 -0.61
N ASP A 253 27.85 9.70 -0.11
CA ASP A 253 27.30 8.82 0.92
C ASP A 253 26.88 7.46 0.35
N ALA A 254 26.51 7.41 -0.93
CA ALA A 254 26.12 6.18 -1.62
C ALA A 254 27.31 5.26 -1.93
N LEU A 255 28.48 5.83 -2.25
CA LEU A 255 29.71 5.09 -2.58
C LEU A 255 30.09 4.01 -1.54
N PRO A 256 30.24 4.31 -0.24
CA PRO A 256 30.59 3.28 0.75
C PRO A 256 29.54 2.17 0.84
N LYS A 257 28.25 2.49 0.67
CA LYS A 257 27.16 1.49 0.69
C LYS A 257 27.28 0.51 -0.46
N PHE A 258 27.49 1.01 -1.68
CA PHE A 258 27.64 0.12 -2.84
C PHE A 258 28.95 -0.66 -2.81
N LYS A 259 30.04 -0.12 -2.25
CA LYS A 259 31.30 -0.88 -2.07
C LYS A 259 31.10 -2.08 -1.14
N GLU A 260 30.44 -1.87 0.00
CA GLU A 260 30.10 -2.95 0.93
C GLU A 260 29.19 -4.00 0.26
N VAL A 261 28.16 -3.57 -0.48
CA VAL A 261 27.30 -4.49 -1.27
C VAL A 261 28.11 -5.29 -2.29
N LEU A 262 29.05 -4.66 -2.98
CA LEU A 262 29.88 -5.33 -4.00
C LEU A 262 30.79 -6.39 -3.37
N GLU A 263 31.39 -6.10 -2.22
CA GLU A 263 32.20 -7.05 -1.45
C GLU A 263 31.36 -8.26 -1.00
N LEU A 264 30.19 -8.02 -0.41
CA LEU A 264 29.29 -9.06 0.07
C LEU A 264 28.78 -9.94 -1.08
N ARG A 265 28.35 -9.34 -2.19
CA ARG A 265 27.92 -10.10 -3.38
C ARG A 265 29.06 -10.85 -4.06
N THR A 266 30.30 -10.37 -3.93
CA THR A 266 31.48 -11.10 -4.41
C THR A 266 31.75 -12.33 -3.55
N ALA A 267 31.69 -12.20 -2.22
CA ALA A 267 31.81 -13.33 -1.31
C ALA A 267 30.69 -14.38 -1.50
N ASN A 268 29.47 -13.93 -1.80
CA ASN A 268 28.31 -14.79 -2.06
C ASN A 268 28.27 -15.38 -3.49
N GLY A 269 29.18 -14.98 -4.39
CA GLY A 269 29.19 -15.46 -5.78
C GLY A 269 28.04 -14.92 -6.66
N GLU A 270 27.41 -13.81 -6.29
CA GLU A 270 26.24 -13.26 -6.98
C GLU A 270 26.61 -12.44 -8.24
N GLY A 271 26.97 -13.09 -9.34
CA GLY A 271 27.45 -12.44 -10.57
C GLY A 271 26.53 -11.31 -11.11
N LEU A 272 25.23 -11.56 -11.22
CA LEU A 272 24.26 -10.55 -11.69
C LEU A 272 24.02 -9.43 -10.67
N GLY A 273 24.08 -9.75 -9.38
CA GLY A 273 24.01 -8.74 -8.32
C GLY A 273 25.21 -7.80 -8.37
N ARG A 274 26.42 -8.35 -8.57
CA ARG A 274 27.65 -7.57 -8.72
C ARG A 274 27.58 -6.64 -9.93
N ALA A 275 27.08 -7.11 -11.07
CA ALA A 275 26.91 -6.28 -12.27
C ALA A 275 26.04 -5.04 -11.99
N ARG A 276 24.92 -5.23 -11.29
CA ARG A 276 24.00 -4.14 -10.90
C ARG A 276 24.65 -3.17 -9.92
N THR A 277 25.37 -3.67 -8.92
CA THR A 277 26.05 -2.81 -7.94
C THR A 277 27.18 -2.00 -8.59
N LEU A 278 27.90 -2.57 -9.55
CA LEU A 278 28.90 -1.85 -10.34
C LEU A 278 28.27 -0.77 -11.22
N GLU A 279 27.09 -1.01 -11.79
CA GLU A 279 26.34 0.03 -12.50
C GLU A 279 26.03 1.21 -11.55
N ASN A 280 25.51 0.91 -10.35
CA ASN A 280 25.19 1.91 -9.34
C ASN A 280 26.44 2.65 -8.82
N LEU A 281 27.57 1.97 -8.66
CA LEU A 281 28.87 2.60 -8.36
C LEU A 281 29.29 3.56 -9.46
N GLY A 282 29.09 3.20 -10.72
CA GLY A 282 29.37 4.08 -11.85
C GLY A 282 28.52 5.35 -11.80
N ASP A 283 27.24 5.23 -11.47
CA ASP A 283 26.34 6.38 -11.29
C ASP A 283 26.78 7.25 -10.12
N ALA A 284 27.20 6.65 -9.01
CA ALA A 284 27.73 7.35 -7.84
C ALA A 284 29.02 8.12 -8.14
N HIS A 285 29.98 7.46 -8.78
CA HIS A 285 31.24 8.07 -9.21
C HIS A 285 31.02 9.22 -10.17
N ARG A 286 30.12 9.05 -11.15
CA ARG A 286 29.74 10.13 -12.08
C ARG A 286 29.17 11.34 -11.35
N LEU A 287 28.29 11.11 -10.38
CA LEU A 287 27.65 12.16 -9.60
C LEU A 287 28.65 12.98 -8.77
N VAL A 288 29.71 12.36 -8.25
CA VAL A 288 30.78 13.05 -7.51
C VAL A 288 31.93 13.56 -8.41
N GLY A 289 31.82 13.43 -9.73
CA GLY A 289 32.82 13.91 -10.69
C GLY A 289 33.97 12.94 -11.02
N GLY A 290 33.97 11.72 -10.47
CA GLY A 290 34.96 10.67 -10.73
C GLY A 290 34.71 9.94 -12.05
N LYS A 291 35.02 10.59 -13.18
CA LYS A 291 34.76 10.02 -14.53
C LYS A 291 35.52 8.73 -14.80
N GLY A 292 36.77 8.62 -14.34
CA GLY A 292 37.62 7.45 -14.59
C GLY A 292 37.10 6.22 -13.86
N GLU A 293 36.75 6.38 -12.59
CA GLU A 293 36.15 5.36 -11.75
C GLU A 293 34.77 4.95 -12.28
N ALA A 294 33.95 5.91 -12.69
CA ALA A 294 32.65 5.63 -13.30
C ALA A 294 32.80 4.76 -14.55
N LEU A 295 33.75 5.11 -15.43
CA LEU A 295 34.03 4.35 -16.64
C LEU A 295 34.53 2.93 -16.34
N SER A 296 35.37 2.76 -15.31
CA SER A 296 35.81 1.43 -14.87
C SER A 296 34.63 0.59 -14.37
N SER A 297 33.81 1.14 -13.46
CA SER A 297 32.66 0.42 -12.90
C SER A 297 31.65 0.02 -13.98
N TYR A 298 31.36 0.90 -14.95
CA TYR A 298 30.48 0.57 -16.07
C TYR A 298 31.05 -0.53 -16.97
N ARG A 299 32.35 -0.51 -17.28
CA ARG A 299 33.00 -1.57 -18.09
C ARG A 299 32.94 -2.92 -17.40
N GLU A 300 33.22 -2.95 -16.10
CA GLU A 300 33.15 -4.18 -15.30
C GLU A 300 31.71 -4.70 -15.19
N SER A 301 30.73 -3.81 -14.99
CA SER A 301 29.31 -4.15 -15.00
C SER A 301 28.90 -4.79 -16.33
N LYS A 302 29.22 -4.16 -17.46
CA LYS A 302 28.96 -4.70 -18.80
C LYS A 302 29.61 -6.07 -18.99
N ALA A 303 30.88 -6.24 -18.62
CA ALA A 303 31.57 -7.51 -18.76
C ALA A 303 30.92 -8.65 -17.97
N LEU A 304 30.32 -8.36 -16.81
CA LEU A 304 29.55 -9.36 -16.05
C LEU A 304 28.21 -9.69 -16.72
N TYR A 305 27.51 -8.69 -17.28
CA TYR A 305 26.31 -8.93 -18.08
C TYR A 305 26.60 -9.75 -19.35
N ASP A 306 27.69 -9.45 -20.06
CA ASP A 306 28.15 -10.18 -21.25
C ASP A 306 28.42 -11.67 -20.91
N LYS A 307 28.99 -11.95 -19.73
CA LYS A 307 29.19 -13.32 -19.24
C LYS A 307 27.88 -14.02 -18.88
N ALA A 308 26.95 -13.30 -18.25
CA ALA A 308 25.70 -13.87 -17.80
C ALA A 308 24.80 -14.30 -18.97
N VAL A 309 24.73 -13.53 -20.07
CA VAL A 309 23.81 -13.84 -21.18
C VAL A 309 24.18 -15.14 -21.91
N VAL A 310 25.47 -15.50 -21.91
CA VAL A 310 25.99 -16.74 -22.50
C VAL A 310 26.26 -17.84 -21.47
N SER A 311 25.89 -17.64 -20.19
CA SER A 311 26.18 -18.63 -19.15
C SER A 311 25.39 -19.93 -19.40
N PRO A 312 26.05 -21.10 -19.36
CA PRO A 312 25.37 -22.39 -19.48
C PRO A 312 24.55 -22.74 -18.22
N LYS A 313 24.74 -22.02 -17.11
CA LYS A 313 24.03 -22.26 -15.86
C LYS A 313 22.79 -21.39 -15.78
N ARG A 314 21.61 -22.02 -15.74
CA ARG A 314 20.31 -21.32 -15.72
C ARG A 314 20.17 -20.25 -14.63
N HIS A 315 20.76 -20.45 -13.45
CA HIS A 315 20.68 -19.50 -12.32
C HIS A 315 21.64 -18.31 -12.44
N GLU A 316 22.66 -18.39 -13.30
CA GLU A 316 23.55 -17.28 -13.63
C GLU A 316 23.14 -16.58 -14.94
N GLN A 317 22.18 -17.16 -15.67
CA GLN A 317 21.75 -16.69 -16.97
C GLN A 317 20.80 -15.49 -16.83
N ILE A 318 21.00 -14.49 -17.68
CA ILE A 318 20.10 -13.35 -17.83
C ILE A 318 19.33 -13.48 -19.14
N ASP A 319 18.05 -13.10 -19.12
CA ASP A 319 17.24 -13.00 -20.32
C ASP A 319 17.84 -12.01 -21.32
N PHE A 320 17.81 -12.34 -22.61
CA PHE A 320 18.43 -11.54 -23.67
C PHE A 320 17.84 -10.13 -23.79
N GLN A 321 16.51 -9.96 -23.59
CA GLN A 321 15.87 -8.65 -23.68
C GLN A 321 16.32 -7.76 -22.52
N VAL A 322 16.35 -8.32 -21.30
CA VAL A 322 16.83 -7.60 -20.10
C VAL A 322 18.30 -7.22 -20.25
N TYR A 323 19.13 -8.17 -20.71
CA TYR A 323 20.53 -7.94 -21.02
C TYR A 323 20.73 -6.80 -22.03
N SER A 324 20.05 -6.87 -23.17
CA SER A 324 20.21 -5.88 -24.25
C SER A 324 19.82 -4.48 -23.77
N GLY A 325 18.75 -4.35 -23.00
CA GLY A 325 18.35 -3.07 -22.40
C GLY A 325 19.40 -2.51 -21.44
N ARG A 326 19.93 -3.35 -20.55
CA ARG A 326 20.95 -2.94 -19.56
C ARG A 326 22.27 -2.54 -20.20
N VAL A 327 22.79 -3.35 -21.12
CA VAL A 327 24.05 -3.04 -21.80
C VAL A 327 23.94 -1.75 -22.61
N LYS A 328 22.82 -1.55 -23.32
CA LYS A 328 22.57 -0.29 -24.04
C LYS A 328 22.60 0.92 -23.10
N GLN A 329 21.93 0.85 -21.95
CA GLN A 329 21.94 1.93 -20.96
C GLN A 329 23.36 2.20 -20.41
N ILE A 330 24.13 1.16 -20.12
CA ILE A 330 25.52 1.29 -19.65
C ILE A 330 26.39 1.96 -20.72
N GLU A 331 26.29 1.54 -21.97
CA GLU A 331 27.03 2.14 -23.08
C GLU A 331 26.66 3.61 -23.31
N GLU A 332 25.38 3.95 -23.18
CA GLU A 332 24.92 5.35 -23.20
C GLU A 332 25.53 6.15 -22.05
N LYS A 333 25.48 5.62 -20.81
CA LYS A 333 26.13 6.26 -19.64
C LYS A 333 27.62 6.50 -19.88
N MET A 334 28.34 5.53 -20.46
CA MET A 334 29.76 5.65 -20.77
C MET A 334 30.07 6.72 -21.82
N LYS A 335 29.20 6.93 -22.80
CA LYS A 335 29.36 7.97 -23.84
C LYS A 335 29.20 9.40 -23.28
N HIS A 336 28.46 9.55 -22.18
CA HIS A 336 28.15 10.84 -21.56
C HIS A 336 29.06 11.21 -20.38
N LEU A 337 30.11 10.43 -20.10
CA LEU A 337 31.15 10.74 -19.12
C LEU A 337 32.19 11.71 -19.70
#